data_AF-A0A4Z0ME69-F1
#
_entry.id   AF-A0A4Z0ME69-F1
#
_cell.length_a   1.000
_cell.length_b   1.000
_cell.length_c   1.000
_cell.angle_alpha   90.00
_cell.angle_beta   90.00
_cell.angle_gamma   90.00
#
_symmetry.space_group_name_H-M   'P 1'
#
loop_
_entity.id
_entity.type
_entity.pdbx_description
1 polymer ?
#
loop_
_entity_poly.entity_id
_entity_poly.type
_entity_poly.pdbx_seq_one_letter_code
_entity_poly.pdbx_strand_id
1 'polypeptide(L)'
;MQGGRIDDHGFLQFPTAWSQGRFGDLGQLYLHLSGQPQLPTPAQLKLLDLLGQHMQRRAVARVRAGGHGGMLVYVPSDAVPELLSPRGLPQPKYPVQELGAGARGGHLFLAVLQRLADLGDSSWAYYQHTTDPVVRALAGAIDQFADLLADLMTVDGALVLTHNLEIVGFGVEIRAPHVELDQVYRALDLSGEHLRAEPADQGGTRHRAAYRLCLAAPDCLAVTISQDGGVQLVHQLAGKIVFWSQLS
;
A
#
# COMPACT_ATOMS: atom_id res chain seq x y z
N MET A 1 -16.91 29.77 -14.05
CA MET A 1 -16.12 29.14 -12.97
C MET A 1 -15.63 27.81 -13.51
N GLN A 2 -14.46 27.82 -14.13
CA GLN A 2 -13.85 26.67 -14.80
C GLN A 2 -13.08 25.85 -13.75
N GLY A 3 -13.53 24.62 -13.51
CA GLY A 3 -12.75 23.59 -12.82
C GLY A 3 -11.63 23.13 -13.74
N GLY A 4 -10.47 23.77 -13.61
CA GLY A 4 -9.31 23.56 -14.45
C GLY A 4 -8.22 22.77 -13.73
N ARG A 5 -7.96 21.58 -14.26
CA ARG A 5 -6.65 20.90 -14.35
C ARG A 5 -5.93 20.60 -13.04
N ILE A 6 -5.96 19.31 -12.68
CA ILE A 6 -4.85 18.68 -11.96
C ILE A 6 -3.79 18.43 -13.03
N ASP A 7 -2.82 19.32 -13.11
CA ASP A 7 -1.73 19.23 -14.07
C ASP A 7 -0.92 17.93 -13.86
N ASP A 8 -0.51 17.38 -15.00
CA ASP A 8 0.39 16.25 -15.16
C ASP A 8 1.65 16.41 -14.29
N HIS A 9 2.08 15.27 -13.71
CA HIS A 9 3.32 14.97 -12.98
C HIS A 9 3.22 14.88 -11.45
N GLY A 10 3.40 13.64 -10.96
CA GLY A 10 3.49 13.29 -9.54
C GLY A 10 2.32 12.41 -9.09
N PHE A 11 2.46 11.72 -7.97
CA PHE A 11 1.41 10.95 -7.26
C PHE A 11 1.39 9.46 -7.56
N LEU A 12 2.12 8.71 -6.71
CA LEU A 12 2.14 7.25 -6.58
C LEU A 12 1.83 6.53 -7.90
N GLN A 13 2.67 6.76 -8.92
CA GLN A 13 2.85 5.72 -9.91
C GLN A 13 3.65 4.66 -9.17
N PHE A 14 2.92 3.67 -8.65
CA PHE A 14 3.54 2.49 -8.06
C PHE A 14 4.54 1.97 -9.08
N PRO A 15 5.84 1.95 -8.74
CA PRO A 15 6.85 1.38 -9.61
C PRO A 15 6.33 0.08 -10.20
N THR A 16 6.46 -0.15 -11.49
CA THR A 16 6.10 -1.47 -12.06
C THR A 16 6.91 -2.59 -11.38
N ALA A 17 8.08 -2.22 -10.81
CA ALA A 17 8.90 -3.04 -9.93
C ALA A 17 8.19 -3.51 -8.62
N TRP A 18 7.15 -2.81 -8.15
CA TRP A 18 6.31 -3.23 -7.03
C TRP A 18 5.41 -4.41 -7.37
N SER A 19 4.87 -4.45 -8.59
CA SER A 19 3.86 -5.44 -8.98
C SER A 19 4.44 -6.74 -9.52
N GLN A 20 5.69 -6.72 -10.00
CA GLN A 20 6.34 -7.90 -10.53
C GLN A 20 6.58 -8.95 -9.43
N GLY A 21 5.68 -9.94 -9.38
CA GLY A 21 5.78 -11.12 -8.54
C GLY A 21 5.22 -11.00 -7.12
N ARG A 22 4.86 -9.80 -6.65
CA ARG A 22 4.53 -9.55 -5.22
C ARG A 22 3.05 -9.35 -4.91
N PHE A 23 2.24 -9.00 -5.93
CA PHE A 23 0.77 -9.12 -5.87
C PHE A 23 0.28 -10.52 -6.28
N GLY A 24 1.16 -11.53 -6.26
CA GLY A 24 0.76 -12.93 -6.45
C GLY A 24 -0.39 -13.32 -5.52
N ASP A 25 -0.40 -12.75 -4.32
CA ASP A 25 -1.44 -12.92 -3.31
C ASP A 25 -2.82 -12.43 -3.79
N LEU A 26 -2.91 -11.31 -4.52
CA LEU A 26 -4.19 -10.80 -5.04
C LEU A 26 -4.70 -11.67 -6.20
N GLY A 27 -3.79 -12.24 -6.98
CA GLY A 27 -4.13 -13.24 -8.01
C GLY A 27 -4.66 -14.53 -7.39
N GLN A 28 -4.03 -15.02 -6.32
CA GLN A 28 -4.52 -16.19 -5.59
C GLN A 28 -5.84 -15.92 -4.87
N LEU A 29 -5.97 -14.74 -4.25
CA LEU A 29 -7.23 -14.28 -3.65
C LEU A 29 -8.34 -14.18 -4.70
N TYR A 30 -8.02 -13.68 -5.90
CA TYR A 30 -8.94 -13.67 -7.03
C TYR A 30 -9.40 -15.10 -7.38
N LEU A 31 -8.48 -16.04 -7.58
CA LEU A 31 -8.82 -17.43 -7.91
C LEU A 31 -9.72 -18.05 -6.84
N HIS A 32 -9.37 -17.84 -5.57
CA HIS A 32 -10.13 -18.37 -4.44
C HIS A 32 -11.55 -17.80 -4.35
N LEU A 33 -11.70 -16.48 -4.47
CA LEU A 33 -12.99 -15.81 -4.27
C LEU A 33 -13.90 -15.78 -5.50
N SER A 34 -13.34 -15.71 -6.70
CA SER A 34 -14.13 -15.70 -7.94
C SER A 34 -14.58 -17.09 -8.36
N GLY A 35 -13.94 -18.15 -7.83
CA GLY A 35 -14.13 -19.52 -8.30
C GLY A 35 -13.71 -19.74 -9.76
N GLN A 36 -13.01 -18.78 -10.36
CA GLN A 36 -12.52 -18.86 -11.74
C GLN A 36 -11.27 -19.73 -11.80
N PRO A 37 -11.13 -20.58 -12.84
CA PRO A 37 -9.97 -21.45 -12.99
C PRO A 37 -8.73 -20.73 -13.53
N GLN A 38 -8.86 -19.45 -13.91
CA GLN A 38 -7.82 -18.68 -14.60
C GLN A 38 -7.53 -17.39 -13.85
N LEU A 39 -6.28 -16.94 -13.90
CA LEU A 39 -5.86 -15.65 -13.35
C LEU A 39 -6.59 -14.49 -14.05
N PRO A 40 -6.68 -13.30 -13.40
CA PRO A 40 -7.30 -12.14 -14.00
C PRO A 40 -6.60 -11.77 -15.32
N THR A 41 -7.39 -11.32 -16.30
CA THR A 41 -6.86 -10.78 -17.55
C THR A 41 -6.02 -9.51 -17.31
N PRO A 42 -5.13 -9.12 -18.25
CA PRO A 42 -4.35 -7.89 -18.09
C PRO A 42 -5.19 -6.62 -17.83
N ALA A 43 -6.38 -6.52 -18.42
CA ALA A 43 -7.30 -5.41 -18.19
C ALA A 43 -7.86 -5.42 -16.74
N GLN A 44 -8.19 -6.61 -16.23
CA GLN A 44 -8.68 -6.79 -14.87
C GLN A 44 -7.58 -6.51 -13.84
N LEU A 45 -6.34 -6.97 -14.08
CA LEU A 45 -5.18 -6.62 -13.26
C LEU A 45 -4.97 -5.10 -13.23
N LYS A 46 -5.08 -4.43 -14.38
CA LYS A 46 -4.96 -2.98 -14.47
C LYS A 46 -6.03 -2.26 -13.65
N LEU A 47 -7.27 -2.76 -13.65
CA LEU A 47 -8.34 -2.22 -12.82
C LEU A 47 -8.06 -2.39 -11.33
N LEU A 48 -7.63 -3.59 -10.90
CA LEU A 48 -7.26 -3.86 -9.51
C LEU A 48 -6.13 -2.94 -9.03
N ASP A 49 -5.10 -2.75 -9.87
CA ASP A 49 -4.03 -1.79 -9.59
C ASP A 49 -4.61 -0.39 -9.35
N LEU A 50 -5.43 0.11 -10.28
CA LEU A 50 -6.03 1.45 -10.22
C LEU A 50 -6.93 1.66 -9.00
N LEU A 51 -7.70 0.65 -8.59
CA LEU A 51 -8.48 0.66 -7.35
C LEU A 51 -7.57 0.78 -6.12
N GLY A 52 -6.46 0.03 -6.10
CA GLY A 52 -5.42 0.14 -5.10
C GLY A 52 -4.83 1.54 -5.02
N GLN A 53 -4.49 2.14 -6.17
CA GLN A 53 -3.96 3.49 -6.21
C GLN A 53 -4.96 4.52 -5.70
N HIS A 54 -6.23 4.40 -6.10
CA HIS A 54 -7.29 5.30 -5.65
C HIS A 54 -7.44 5.27 -4.12
N MET A 55 -7.56 4.06 -3.55
CA MET A 55 -7.69 3.86 -2.10
C MET A 55 -6.48 4.43 -1.35
N GLN A 56 -5.26 4.10 -1.78
CA GLN A 56 -4.04 4.55 -1.12
C GLN A 56 -3.85 6.06 -1.22
N ARG A 57 -4.13 6.67 -2.39
CA ARG A 57 -4.07 8.13 -2.57
C ARG A 57 -5.02 8.84 -1.62
N ARG A 58 -6.25 8.33 -1.49
CA ARG A 58 -7.23 8.89 -0.56
C ARG A 58 -6.75 8.81 0.89
N ALA A 59 -6.26 7.64 1.32
CA ALA A 59 -5.75 7.45 2.68
C ALA A 59 -4.55 8.39 2.97
N VAL A 60 -3.57 8.45 2.07
CA VAL A 60 -2.39 9.33 2.20
C VAL A 60 -2.79 10.80 2.21
N ALA A 61 -3.68 11.23 1.31
CA ALA A 61 -4.16 12.61 1.25
C ALA A 61 -4.83 13.02 2.57
N ARG A 62 -5.61 12.14 3.17
CA ARG A 62 -6.25 12.37 4.46
C ARG A 62 -5.25 12.48 5.61
N VAL A 63 -4.25 11.58 5.68
CA VAL A 63 -3.18 11.69 6.70
C VAL A 63 -2.41 13.00 6.55
N ARG A 64 -2.08 13.40 5.31
CA ARG A 64 -1.39 14.67 5.02
C ARG A 64 -2.21 15.87 5.48
N ALA A 65 -3.51 15.90 5.15
CA ALA A 65 -4.41 16.97 5.57
C ALA A 65 -4.54 17.08 7.09
N GLY A 66 -4.37 15.96 7.81
CA GLY A 66 -4.34 15.94 9.27
C GLY A 66 -3.06 16.48 9.90
N GLY A 67 -1.91 16.47 9.19
CA GLY A 67 -0.65 17.03 9.70
C GLY A 67 0.01 16.26 10.86
N HIS A 68 -0.34 14.99 11.08
CA HIS A 68 0.22 14.14 12.16
C HIS A 68 1.40 13.26 11.68
N GLY A 69 1.56 13.13 10.35
CA GLY A 69 2.39 12.09 9.75
C GLY A 69 1.81 10.69 9.96
N GLY A 70 2.43 9.67 9.38
CA GLY A 70 1.97 8.28 9.49
C GLY A 70 2.97 7.30 8.87
N MET A 71 2.77 6.01 9.16
CA MET A 71 3.53 4.93 8.54
C MET A 71 2.58 3.78 8.21
N LEU A 72 2.62 3.35 6.95
CA LEU A 72 1.90 2.19 6.44
C LEU A 72 2.93 1.15 5.99
N VAL A 73 2.72 -0.10 6.36
CA VAL A 73 3.59 -1.22 6.02
C VAL A 73 2.77 -2.27 5.30
N TYR A 74 3.28 -2.77 4.19
CA TYR A 74 2.77 -3.97 3.53
C TYR A 74 3.70 -5.15 3.80
N VAL A 75 3.09 -6.29 4.12
CA VAL A 75 3.79 -7.56 4.35
C VAL A 75 3.23 -8.68 3.46
N PRO A 76 4.05 -9.65 3.02
CA PRO A 76 3.55 -10.84 2.33
C PRO A 76 2.53 -11.58 3.20
N SER A 77 1.43 -12.04 2.62
CA SER A 77 0.32 -12.60 3.41
C SER A 77 0.70 -13.92 4.09
N ASP A 78 1.55 -14.71 3.44
CA ASP A 78 2.10 -15.97 3.95
C ASP A 78 3.15 -15.77 5.04
N ALA A 79 3.87 -14.64 5.04
CA ALA A 79 4.88 -14.31 6.03
C ALA A 79 4.30 -13.73 7.33
N VAL A 80 3.01 -13.39 7.38
CA VAL A 80 2.33 -12.81 8.55
C VAL A 80 2.59 -13.60 9.85
N PRO A 81 2.44 -14.94 9.90
CA PRO A 81 2.63 -15.70 11.15
C PRO A 81 4.06 -15.61 11.69
N GLU A 82 5.06 -15.56 10.82
CA GLU A 82 6.47 -15.45 11.20
C GLU A 82 6.81 -14.01 11.62
N LEU A 83 6.45 -13.04 10.76
CA LEU A 83 6.74 -11.62 10.96
C LEU A 83 6.11 -11.08 12.23
N LEU A 84 4.92 -11.56 12.62
CA LEU A 84 4.21 -11.10 13.81
C LEU A 84 4.29 -12.06 15.00
N SER A 85 5.20 -13.05 14.94
CA SER A 85 5.51 -13.87 16.11
C SER A 85 6.00 -12.99 17.28
N PRO A 86 6.03 -13.49 18.53
CA PRO A 86 6.54 -12.71 19.67
C PRO A 86 8.00 -12.22 19.53
N ARG A 87 8.76 -12.78 18.58
CA ARG A 87 10.13 -12.35 18.24
C ARG A 87 10.22 -11.71 16.85
N GLY A 88 9.09 -11.56 16.17
CA GLY A 88 8.98 -10.96 14.86
C GLY A 88 9.25 -9.46 14.86
N LEU A 89 9.51 -8.91 13.68
CA LEU A 89 9.99 -7.53 13.53
C LEU A 89 8.89 -6.51 13.85
N PRO A 90 7.68 -6.59 13.25
CA PRO A 90 6.57 -5.72 13.62
C PRO A 90 5.83 -6.31 14.83
N GLN A 91 5.73 -5.55 15.91
CA GLN A 91 4.99 -5.93 17.11
C GLN A 91 3.71 -5.09 17.24
N PRO A 92 2.53 -5.65 16.91
CA PRO A 92 1.30 -4.88 16.95
C PRO A 92 0.84 -4.66 18.39
N LYS A 93 0.65 -3.39 18.77
CA LYS A 93 -0.03 -3.06 20.03
C LYS A 93 -1.52 -3.41 19.97
N TYR A 94 -2.12 -3.23 18.80
CA TYR A 94 -3.52 -3.55 18.52
C TYR A 94 -3.59 -4.56 17.37
N PRO A 95 -3.39 -5.87 17.63
CA PRO A 95 -3.55 -6.91 16.62
C PRO A 95 -5.02 -7.08 16.26
N VAL A 96 -5.29 -7.40 14.99
CA VAL A 96 -6.62 -7.80 14.55
C VAL A 96 -6.70 -9.32 14.61
N GLN A 97 -7.52 -9.86 15.53
CA GLN A 97 -7.57 -11.29 15.87
C GLN A 97 -8.09 -12.21 14.76
N GLU A 98 -8.87 -11.69 13.80
CA GLU A 98 -9.45 -12.48 12.71
C GLU A 98 -9.01 -11.92 11.35
N LEU A 99 -7.78 -12.27 10.95
CA LEU A 99 -7.43 -12.26 9.52
C LEU A 99 -8.39 -13.20 8.79
N GLY A 100 -9.10 -12.69 7.79
CA GLY A 100 -10.10 -13.45 7.03
C GLY A 100 -11.58 -13.19 7.40
N ALA A 101 -11.94 -12.78 8.62
CA ALA A 101 -13.34 -12.45 8.96
C ALA A 101 -13.71 -10.98 8.67
N GLY A 102 -12.69 -10.12 8.50
CA GLY A 102 -12.81 -8.68 8.22
C GLY A 102 -12.00 -8.23 7.00
N ALA A 103 -11.78 -9.11 6.03
CA ALA A 103 -10.94 -8.92 4.86
C ALA A 103 -11.50 -7.87 3.88
N ARG A 104 -11.48 -6.57 4.22
CA ARG A 104 -12.24 -5.56 3.46
C ARG A 104 -11.56 -5.13 2.15
N GLY A 105 -10.27 -4.83 2.15
CA GLY A 105 -9.62 -4.21 0.99
C GLY A 105 -9.68 -5.06 -0.29
N GLY A 106 -9.03 -6.23 -0.26
CA GLY A 106 -9.01 -7.15 -1.40
C GLY A 106 -10.40 -7.62 -1.84
N HIS A 107 -11.30 -7.92 -0.90
CA HIS A 107 -12.66 -8.38 -1.24
C HIS A 107 -13.50 -7.28 -1.89
N LEU A 108 -13.38 -6.02 -1.45
CA LEU A 108 -14.06 -4.90 -2.10
C LEU A 108 -13.61 -4.75 -3.56
N PHE A 109 -12.31 -4.90 -3.82
CA PHE A 109 -11.77 -4.76 -5.18
C PHE A 109 -12.26 -5.89 -6.08
N LEU A 110 -12.28 -7.12 -5.55
CA LEU A 110 -12.75 -8.30 -6.26
C LEU A 110 -14.26 -8.27 -6.49
N ALA A 111 -15.04 -7.74 -5.55
CA ALA A 111 -16.47 -7.52 -5.74
C ALA A 111 -16.75 -6.48 -6.84
N VAL A 112 -15.97 -5.38 -6.90
CA VAL A 112 -16.06 -4.40 -8.00
C VAL A 112 -15.72 -5.08 -9.32
N LEU A 113 -14.62 -5.82 -9.37
CA LEU A 113 -14.17 -6.52 -10.57
C LEU A 113 -15.23 -7.49 -11.10
N GLN A 114 -15.77 -8.34 -10.22
CA GLN A 114 -16.81 -9.30 -10.58
C GLN A 114 -18.06 -8.59 -11.09
N ARG A 115 -18.52 -7.55 -10.39
CA ARG A 115 -19.72 -6.82 -10.80
C ARG A 115 -19.56 -6.15 -12.15
N LEU A 116 -18.39 -5.57 -12.42
CA LEU A 116 -18.08 -4.95 -13.70
C LEU A 116 -17.95 -5.98 -14.82
N ALA A 117 -17.37 -7.15 -14.54
CA ALA A 117 -17.33 -8.27 -15.47
C ALA A 117 -18.75 -8.76 -15.83
N ASP A 118 -19.66 -8.86 -14.86
CA ASP A 118 -21.07 -9.22 -15.10
C ASP A 118 -21.81 -8.18 -15.97
N LEU A 119 -21.38 -6.92 -15.91
CA LEU A 119 -21.88 -5.82 -16.76
C LEU A 119 -21.21 -5.77 -18.14
N GLY A 120 -20.21 -6.62 -18.40
CA GLY A 120 -19.53 -6.75 -19.68
C GLY A 120 -18.35 -5.80 -19.91
N ASP A 121 -17.93 -5.02 -18.91
CA ASP A 121 -16.81 -4.07 -19.05
C ASP A 121 -16.06 -3.89 -17.72
N SER A 122 -14.82 -4.40 -17.65
CA SER A 122 -13.93 -4.27 -16.48
C SER A 122 -12.91 -3.13 -16.60
N SER A 123 -13.16 -2.13 -17.45
CA SER A 123 -12.28 -0.99 -17.61
C SER A 123 -12.45 0.04 -16.48
N TRP A 124 -11.36 0.76 -16.19
CA TRP A 124 -11.41 1.90 -15.26
C TRP A 124 -12.36 3.00 -15.74
N ALA A 125 -12.40 3.26 -17.05
CA ALA A 125 -13.29 4.27 -17.63
C ALA A 125 -14.76 3.92 -17.35
N TYR A 126 -15.14 2.64 -17.49
CA TYR A 126 -16.49 2.20 -17.17
C TYR A 126 -16.79 2.28 -15.67
N TYR A 127 -15.86 1.85 -14.80
CA TYR A 127 -15.96 2.01 -13.34
C TYR A 127 -16.23 3.47 -12.92
N GLN A 128 -15.57 4.44 -13.55
CA GLN A 128 -15.73 5.86 -13.19
C GLN A 128 -17.09 6.45 -13.57
N HIS A 129 -17.71 5.98 -14.65
CA HIS A 129 -18.92 6.59 -15.22
C HIS A 129 -20.19 5.77 -15.00
N THR A 130 -20.06 4.50 -14.60
CA THR A 130 -21.22 3.65 -14.37
C THR A 130 -22.12 4.20 -13.27
N THR A 131 -23.43 4.05 -13.48
CA THR A 131 -24.47 4.36 -12.50
C THR A 131 -25.00 3.11 -11.80
N ASP A 132 -24.40 1.94 -12.04
CA ASP A 132 -24.81 0.69 -11.41
C ASP A 132 -24.76 0.83 -9.87
N PRO A 133 -25.89 0.65 -9.17
CA PRO A 133 -25.98 0.95 -7.74
C PRO A 133 -25.05 0.08 -6.89
N VAL A 134 -24.75 -1.15 -7.32
CA VAL A 134 -23.84 -2.05 -6.61
C VAL A 134 -22.40 -1.55 -6.74
N VAL A 135 -21.95 -1.20 -7.95
CA VAL A 135 -20.62 -0.60 -8.15
C VAL A 135 -20.47 0.69 -7.34
N ARG A 136 -21.50 1.55 -7.31
CA ARG A 136 -21.47 2.80 -6.53
C ARG A 136 -21.37 2.56 -5.04
N ALA A 137 -22.10 1.58 -4.50
CA ALA A 137 -22.01 1.20 -3.09
C ALA A 137 -20.61 0.66 -2.74
N LEU A 138 -20.04 -0.19 -3.59
CA LEU A 138 -18.69 -0.72 -3.41
C LEU A 138 -17.62 0.38 -3.49
N ALA A 139 -17.74 1.32 -4.43
CA ALA A 139 -16.84 2.48 -4.50
C ALA A 139 -16.89 3.31 -3.21
N GLY A 140 -18.08 3.57 -2.67
CA GLY A 140 -18.24 4.22 -1.38
C GLY A 140 -17.61 3.44 -0.22
N ALA A 141 -17.70 2.11 -0.23
CA ALA A 141 -17.06 1.26 0.77
C ALA A 141 -15.51 1.28 0.66
N ILE A 142 -14.96 1.37 -0.55
CA ILE A 142 -13.52 1.57 -0.77
C ILE A 142 -13.06 2.92 -0.19
N ASP A 143 -13.83 3.98 -0.42
CA ASP A 143 -13.53 5.31 0.13
C ASP A 143 -13.56 5.33 1.66
N GLN A 144 -14.58 4.68 2.26
CA GLN A 144 -14.67 4.52 3.71
C GLN A 144 -13.54 3.67 4.28
N PHE A 145 -13.11 2.63 3.57
CA PHE A 145 -11.97 1.82 3.97
C PHE A 145 -10.68 2.64 3.95
N ALA A 146 -10.46 3.47 2.92
CA ALA A 146 -9.32 4.39 2.88
C ALA A 146 -9.34 5.40 4.05
N ASP A 147 -10.52 5.93 4.41
CA ASP A 147 -10.68 6.80 5.57
C ASP A 147 -10.32 6.07 6.88
N LEU A 148 -10.75 4.81 7.04
CA LEU A 148 -10.37 3.96 8.17
C LEU A 148 -8.84 3.76 8.22
N LEU A 149 -8.18 3.44 7.10
CA LEU A 149 -6.72 3.30 7.07
C LEU A 149 -6.03 4.59 7.54
N ALA A 150 -6.52 5.75 7.10
CA ALA A 150 -6.01 7.03 7.54
C ALA A 150 -6.17 7.25 9.04
N ASP A 151 -7.35 6.98 9.58
CA ASP A 151 -7.63 7.13 11.00
C ASP A 151 -6.74 6.18 11.84
N LEU A 152 -6.53 4.94 11.41
CA LEU A 152 -5.62 4.00 12.07
C LEU A 152 -4.14 4.42 12.02
N MET A 153 -3.69 5.07 10.94
CA MET A 153 -2.33 5.61 10.80
C MET A 153 -2.04 6.79 11.74
N THR A 154 -3.06 7.41 12.33
CA THR A 154 -2.86 8.48 13.34
C THR A 154 -2.36 7.97 14.68
N VAL A 155 -2.54 6.67 14.95
CA VAL A 155 -2.02 6.02 16.16
C VAL A 155 -0.51 5.90 16.06
N ASP A 156 0.20 6.19 17.15
CA ASP A 156 1.66 6.10 17.17
C ASP A 156 2.16 4.69 16.86
N GLY A 157 3.13 4.60 15.94
CA GLY A 157 3.58 3.37 15.31
C GLY A 157 3.19 3.29 13.82
N ALA A 158 3.13 2.06 13.30
CA ALA A 158 2.72 1.78 11.93
C ALA A 158 1.33 1.12 11.87
N LEU A 159 0.64 1.30 10.75
CA LEU A 159 -0.42 0.42 10.28
C LEU A 159 0.20 -0.68 9.42
N VAL A 160 -0.14 -1.94 9.67
CA VAL A 160 0.34 -3.09 8.89
C VAL A 160 -0.81 -3.70 8.11
N LEU A 161 -0.63 -3.80 6.79
CA LEU A 161 -1.50 -4.51 5.87
C LEU A 161 -0.79 -5.71 5.25
N THR A 162 -1.53 -6.74 4.89
CA THR A 162 -1.02 -7.76 3.95
C THR A 162 -0.94 -7.20 2.53
N HIS A 163 -0.27 -7.90 1.62
CA HIS A 163 -0.30 -7.58 0.18
C HIS A 163 -1.71 -7.67 -0.41
N ASN A 164 -2.61 -8.40 0.24
CA ASN A 164 -4.05 -8.49 -0.05
C ASN A 164 -4.91 -7.38 0.57
N LEU A 165 -4.26 -6.36 1.16
CA LEU A 165 -4.93 -5.22 1.79
C LEU A 165 -5.78 -5.61 3.00
N GLU A 166 -5.41 -6.68 3.69
CA GLU A 166 -6.04 -7.06 4.96
C GLU A 166 -5.32 -6.36 6.11
N ILE A 167 -6.07 -5.82 7.06
CA ILE A 167 -5.49 -5.18 8.24
C ILE A 167 -4.97 -6.27 9.18
N VAL A 168 -3.66 -6.25 9.41
CA VAL A 168 -3.02 -7.15 10.38
C VAL A 168 -3.04 -6.53 11.77
N GLY A 169 -2.76 -5.23 11.86
CA GLY A 169 -2.75 -4.50 13.13
C GLY A 169 -2.30 -3.06 12.97
N PHE A 170 -2.49 -2.26 14.01
CA PHE A 170 -2.10 -0.84 14.04
C PHE A 170 -1.44 -0.48 15.37
N GLY A 171 -0.82 0.70 15.41
CA GLY A 171 0.08 1.06 16.51
C GLY A 171 1.26 0.11 16.62
N VAL A 172 1.75 -0.38 15.47
CA VAL A 172 2.78 -1.41 15.39
C VAL A 172 4.16 -0.80 15.63
N GLU A 173 4.90 -1.37 16.57
CA GLU A 173 6.29 -1.02 16.83
C GLU A 173 7.21 -1.83 15.90
N ILE A 174 8.14 -1.17 15.21
CA ILE A 174 9.15 -1.83 14.37
C ILE A 174 10.41 -2.14 15.20
N ARG A 175 10.55 -3.40 15.61
CA ARG A 175 11.68 -3.92 16.41
C ARG A 175 12.80 -4.53 15.57
N ALA A 176 12.95 -4.05 14.33
CA ALA A 176 14.05 -4.50 13.48
C ALA A 176 15.41 -4.18 14.11
N PRO A 177 16.40 -5.10 14.03
CA PRO A 177 17.72 -4.92 14.63
C PRO A 177 18.33 -3.58 14.23
N HIS A 178 19.06 -2.97 15.16
CA HIS A 178 19.81 -1.74 14.87
C HIS A 178 21.04 -2.09 14.02
N VAL A 179 20.84 -2.18 12.71
CA VAL A 179 21.91 -2.24 11.72
C VAL A 179 22.22 -0.81 11.31
N GLU A 180 23.47 -0.38 11.47
CA GLU A 180 23.89 0.92 10.95
C GLU A 180 23.81 0.87 9.42
N LEU A 181 22.94 1.72 8.88
CA LEU A 181 22.88 2.02 7.46
C LEU A 181 23.59 3.34 7.27
N ASP A 182 24.75 3.35 6.61
CA ASP A 182 25.45 4.60 6.30
C ASP A 182 24.68 5.40 5.24
N GLN A 183 24.10 4.68 4.28
CA GLN A 183 23.47 5.26 3.10
C GLN A 183 22.19 4.52 2.70
N VAL A 184 21.26 5.29 2.17
CA VAL A 184 20.06 4.86 1.46
C VAL A 184 20.09 5.48 0.05
N TYR A 185 19.22 5.02 -0.83
CA TYR A 185 19.25 5.41 -2.23
C TYR A 185 17.92 6.03 -2.64
N ARG A 186 17.95 7.31 -3.01
CA ARG A 186 16.80 7.97 -3.62
C ARG A 186 16.67 7.54 -5.08
N ALA A 187 15.55 6.95 -5.44
CA ALA A 187 15.21 6.70 -6.83
C ALA A 187 14.89 8.01 -7.57
N LEU A 188 15.48 8.17 -8.76
CA LEU A 188 15.29 9.33 -9.64
C LEU A 188 14.30 9.04 -10.77
N ASP A 189 13.88 7.78 -10.90
CA ASP A 189 12.87 7.30 -11.84
C ASP A 189 11.93 6.29 -11.15
N LEU A 190 10.90 5.87 -11.88
CA LEU A 190 9.91 4.91 -11.38
C LEU A 190 10.40 3.46 -11.39
N SER A 191 11.41 3.09 -12.20
CA SER A 191 11.95 1.73 -12.22
C SER A 191 12.92 1.44 -11.07
N GLY A 192 13.46 2.48 -10.43
CA GLY A 192 14.54 2.37 -9.45
C GLY A 192 15.90 2.10 -10.09
N GLU A 193 16.07 2.37 -11.39
CA GLU A 193 17.31 2.10 -12.13
C GLU A 193 18.36 3.21 -11.93
N HIS A 194 17.93 4.46 -11.85
CA HIS A 194 18.77 5.61 -11.55
C HIS A 194 18.61 5.98 -10.07
N LEU A 195 19.71 5.84 -9.33
CA LEU A 195 19.75 6.02 -7.89
C LEU A 195 20.73 7.13 -7.50
N ARG A 196 20.37 7.91 -6.48
CA ARG A 196 21.26 8.85 -5.79
C ARG A 196 21.47 8.38 -4.35
N ALA A 197 22.72 8.19 -3.95
CA ALA A 197 23.04 7.88 -2.56
C ALA A 197 22.78 9.10 -1.66
N GLU A 198 22.14 8.86 -0.51
CA GLU A 198 21.87 9.85 0.52
C GLU A 198 22.18 9.24 1.90
N PRO A 199 22.73 10.00 2.86
CA PRO A 199 22.96 9.53 4.22
C PRO A 199 21.66 9.04 4.88
N ALA A 200 21.69 7.88 5.53
CA ALA A 200 20.47 7.28 6.10
C ALA A 200 19.94 8.01 7.35
N ASP A 201 20.76 8.86 7.96
CA ASP A 201 20.46 9.62 9.18
C ASP A 201 19.66 10.91 8.91
N GLN A 202 19.52 11.33 7.64
CA GLN A 202 18.75 12.53 7.27
C GLN A 202 17.24 12.41 7.58
N GLY A 203 16.72 11.18 7.63
CA GLY A 203 15.30 10.92 7.91
C GLY A 203 14.97 10.85 9.41
N GLY A 204 13.76 11.27 9.77
CA GLY A 204 13.22 11.12 11.14
C GLY A 204 13.08 9.66 11.61
N THR A 205 12.63 9.46 12.86
CA THR A 205 12.53 8.12 13.49
C THR A 205 11.70 7.12 12.68
N ARG A 206 10.58 7.56 12.07
CA ARG A 206 9.72 6.72 11.21
C ARG A 206 10.44 6.27 9.93
N HIS A 207 11.19 7.16 9.28
CA HIS A 207 12.00 6.82 8.10
C HIS A 207 13.04 5.76 8.43
N ARG A 208 13.78 5.95 9.52
CA ARG A 208 14.79 4.97 9.95
C ARG A 208 14.15 3.63 10.34
N ALA A 209 12.97 3.64 10.94
CA ALA A 209 12.21 2.42 11.21
C ALA A 209 11.81 1.69 9.92
N ALA A 210 11.33 2.41 8.92
CA ALA A 210 11.02 1.86 7.59
C ALA A 210 12.26 1.25 6.92
N TYR A 211 13.41 1.94 6.94
CA TYR A 211 14.66 1.42 6.38
C TYR A 211 15.09 0.12 7.05
N ARG A 212 15.09 0.06 8.40
CA ARG A 212 15.46 -1.15 9.14
C ARG A 212 14.50 -2.30 8.86
N LEU A 213 13.19 -2.03 8.77
CA LEU A 213 12.20 -3.05 8.44
C LEU A 213 12.49 -3.65 7.07
N CYS A 214 12.56 -2.80 6.03
CA CYS A 214 12.77 -3.27 4.65
C CYS A 214 14.14 -3.93 4.47
N LEU A 215 15.15 -3.57 5.28
CA LEU A 215 16.44 -4.25 5.28
C LEU A 215 16.32 -5.67 5.86
N ALA A 216 15.67 -5.81 7.01
CA ALA A 216 15.55 -7.07 7.73
C ALA A 216 14.51 -8.02 7.10
N ALA A 217 13.49 -7.48 6.44
CA ALA A 217 12.48 -8.21 5.69
C ALA A 217 12.34 -7.61 4.28
N PRO A 218 13.14 -8.08 3.31
CA PRO A 218 13.20 -7.53 1.95
C PRO A 218 11.89 -7.53 1.16
N ASP A 219 10.95 -8.40 1.52
CA ASP A 219 9.64 -8.47 0.88
C ASP A 219 8.63 -7.51 1.49
N CYS A 220 8.97 -6.87 2.61
CA CYS A 220 8.17 -5.79 3.18
C CYS A 220 8.37 -4.49 2.42
N LEU A 221 7.38 -3.64 2.56
CA LEU A 221 7.30 -2.35 1.93
C LEU A 221 6.77 -1.34 2.92
N ALA A 222 7.33 -0.14 2.94
CA ALA A 222 6.88 0.89 3.86
C ALA A 222 6.57 2.19 3.11
N VAL A 223 5.47 2.83 3.48
CA VAL A 223 5.12 4.18 3.07
C VAL A 223 5.17 5.05 4.33
N THR A 224 6.06 6.04 4.34
CA THR A 224 6.15 7.03 5.40
C THR A 224 5.54 8.34 4.92
N ILE A 225 4.74 8.94 5.77
CA ILE A 225 4.10 10.23 5.56
C ILE A 225 4.65 11.16 6.63
N SER A 226 5.42 12.15 6.22
CA SER A 226 6.01 13.16 7.09
C SER A 226 4.94 14.16 7.57
N GLN A 227 5.23 14.80 8.69
CA GLN A 227 4.35 15.83 9.26
C GLN A 227 4.22 17.06 8.34
N ASP A 228 5.29 17.38 7.60
CA ASP A 228 5.34 18.44 6.58
C ASP A 228 4.68 18.02 5.25
N GLY A 229 4.11 16.82 5.19
CA GLY A 229 3.39 16.32 4.03
C GLY A 229 4.26 15.65 2.97
N GLY A 230 5.58 15.50 3.18
CA GLY A 230 6.41 14.64 2.33
C GLY A 230 5.97 13.18 2.41
N VAL A 231 5.92 12.48 1.28
CA VAL A 231 5.61 11.03 1.26
C VAL A 231 6.81 10.31 0.71
N GLN A 232 7.28 9.30 1.44
CA GLN A 232 8.32 8.41 0.96
C GLN A 232 7.83 6.98 0.95
N LEU A 233 8.33 6.28 -0.02
CA LEU A 233 8.01 4.90 -0.27
C LEU A 233 9.33 4.15 -0.27
N VAL A 234 9.45 3.15 0.58
CA VAL A 234 10.71 2.49 0.96
C VAL A 234 10.62 1.01 0.64
N HIS A 235 11.66 0.50 -0.02
CA HIS A 235 11.78 -0.90 -0.34
C HIS A 235 13.24 -1.34 -0.45
N GLN A 236 13.49 -2.64 -0.39
CA GLN A 236 14.82 -3.21 -0.63
C GLN A 236 14.91 -3.71 -2.08
N LEU A 237 15.82 -3.13 -2.86
CA LEU A 237 16.15 -3.57 -4.22
C LEU A 237 17.63 -3.99 -4.32
N ALA A 238 17.87 -5.27 -4.66
CA ALA A 238 19.21 -5.83 -4.89
C ALA A 238 20.23 -5.57 -3.75
N GLY A 239 19.80 -5.76 -2.50
CA GLY A 239 20.54 -5.53 -1.26
C GLY A 239 20.56 -4.06 -0.79
N LYS A 240 19.92 -3.13 -1.50
CA LYS A 240 19.96 -1.70 -1.20
C LYS A 240 18.60 -1.20 -0.72
N ILE A 241 18.60 -0.33 0.30
CA ILE A 241 17.40 0.42 0.68
C ILE A 241 17.21 1.55 -0.31
N VAL A 242 16.16 1.44 -1.10
CA VAL A 242 15.74 2.41 -2.10
C VAL A 242 14.47 3.10 -1.61
N PHE A 243 14.40 4.42 -1.78
CA PHE A 243 13.17 5.16 -1.55
C PHE A 243 12.79 6.07 -2.70
N TRP A 244 11.49 6.20 -2.92
CA TRP A 244 10.89 7.14 -3.86
C TRP A 244 10.24 8.25 -3.05
N SER A 245 10.72 9.47 -3.25
CA SER A 245 10.14 10.64 -2.59
C SER A 245 9.14 11.33 -3.49
N GLN A 246 7.99 11.62 -2.90
CA GLN A 246 7.09 12.60 -3.40
C GLN A 246 7.06 13.81 -2.48
N LEU A 247 7.52 14.93 -3.02
CA LEU A 247 7.41 16.23 -2.39
C LEU A 247 6.18 16.93 -2.97
N SER A 248 5.50 17.72 -2.13
CA SER A 248 4.44 18.64 -2.55
C SER A 248 4.97 19.71 -3.47
#